data_AF-A0A173TK74-F1
#
_entry.id   AF-A0A173TK74-F1
#
_cell.length_a   1.000
_cell.length_b   1.000
_cell.length_c   1.000
_cell.angle_alpha   90.00
_cell.angle_beta   90.00
_cell.angle_gamma   90.00
#
_symmetry.space_group_name_H-M   'P 1'
#
loop_
_entity.id
_entity.type
_entity.pdbx_description
1 polymer ?
#
loop_
_entity_poly.entity_id
_entity_poly.type
_entity_poly.pdbx_seq_one_letter_code
_entity_poly.pdbx_strand_id
1 'polypeptide(L)'
;MKMLKHLFGKRDKELDVLQEEALQSPLRTVVRNFTSNRLAFGGLIVFLVIFLIVLIGPVFNPIDLSEKEETQINVAPGLNMMKVPDGLKGNVKEISTGATFSVGVDNDGKVYVWGYTKISNKIDIAKKMPKQKEMGKVVSVSAGFDHVMALNEDGELFIWGSDRMGQCQIPMEVKHEKIKQIAAGYQISYVLTEGGEVIAWGNENLNDVRLTRRNGNSHIAKISVANTTLMALTDDGEIRHLGSQKSDISNIPEDLGKAKDIVTTSDACVALMEDGSLRIWGKANKSEKEIPEMDGEIVSMFAGRYHITALTDKGTVYSWGSNAKHQTDVPKKAKDVTAIYGGTYQNYAVTKSGDIVTWGLKGYLFGSDELGRDVFTRILNGGRMTMTIGAISVIISTIIGIIVGGVSGFFGGWVDIVLQRITEIVACLPFLPMAMILTSIIGNSMTESARIALIMVILGILSWPSLARLVRAQVLAEREQEFVTAANAMGVKRSVIVFKHIIPNVISVIIVSATLDFAYCMLTESTLSFLGFGVKLPRPTWGNMLNGCVSSVVIQNYWWRWVFPAIMLGICVICINMVGDGLRDAIDPKSNER
;
A
#
# COMPACT_ATOMS: atom_id res chain seq x y z
N MET A 1 6.91 -23.81 -32.50
CA MET A 1 8.20 -23.43 -33.14
C MET A 1 8.42 -23.99 -34.57
N LYS A 2 7.48 -24.74 -35.20
CA LYS A 2 7.60 -25.17 -36.61
C LYS A 2 6.64 -24.49 -37.61
N MET A 3 5.65 -23.74 -37.15
CA MET A 3 4.64 -23.11 -38.01
C MET A 3 4.97 -21.66 -38.44
N LEU A 4 5.88 -20.97 -37.72
CA LEU A 4 6.34 -19.62 -38.07
C LEU A 4 7.45 -19.58 -39.14
N LYS A 5 8.07 -20.72 -39.46
CA LYS A 5 9.15 -20.80 -40.46
C LYS A 5 8.65 -20.82 -41.91
N HIS A 6 7.35 -21.03 -42.14
CA HIS A 6 6.76 -21.07 -43.48
C HIS A 6 6.14 -19.74 -43.95
N LEU A 7 6.02 -18.74 -43.06
CA LEU A 7 5.53 -17.40 -43.42
C LEU A 7 6.65 -16.42 -43.78
N PHE A 8 7.91 -16.77 -43.50
CA PHE A 8 9.10 -15.92 -43.72
C PHE A 8 10.25 -16.67 -44.39
N GLY A 9 9.94 -17.57 -45.32
CA GLY A 9 10.94 -18.24 -46.17
C GLY A 9 11.38 -17.33 -47.31
N LYS A 10 12.57 -16.74 -47.19
CA LYS A 10 13.25 -15.95 -48.23
C LYS A 10 13.37 -16.74 -49.55
N ARG A 11 13.02 -16.09 -50.66
CA ARG A 11 13.73 -16.24 -51.94
C ARG A 11 14.55 -14.97 -52.11
N ASP A 12 15.86 -15.09 -51.90
CA ASP A 12 16.80 -14.00 -52.14
C ASP A 12 16.85 -13.69 -53.65
N LYS A 13 16.30 -12.53 -54.03
CA LYS A 13 16.92 -11.70 -55.04
C LYS A 13 17.70 -10.65 -54.26
N GLU A 14 19.02 -10.65 -54.40
CA GLU A 14 19.86 -9.55 -53.90
C GLU A 14 19.41 -8.27 -54.62
N LEU A 15 18.54 -7.51 -53.94
CA LEU A 15 18.23 -6.14 -54.29
C LEU A 15 19.18 -5.27 -53.48
N ASP A 16 19.77 -4.29 -54.16
CA ASP A 16 20.61 -3.27 -53.56
C ASP A 16 19.87 -2.61 -52.37
N VAL A 17 20.56 -2.34 -51.26
CA VAL A 17 19.96 -1.81 -50.01
C VAL A 17 19.15 -0.54 -50.30
N LEU A 18 19.60 0.25 -51.28
CA LEU A 18 18.96 1.46 -51.78
C LEU A 18 17.64 1.18 -52.54
N GLN A 19 17.54 0.06 -53.26
CA GLN A 19 16.31 -0.36 -53.93
C GLN A 19 15.28 -0.92 -52.94
N GLU A 20 15.73 -1.56 -51.86
CA GLU A 20 14.84 -2.03 -50.79
C GLU A 20 14.27 -0.87 -49.96
N GLU A 21 15.07 0.18 -49.70
CA GLU A 21 14.62 1.42 -49.06
C GLU A 21 13.65 2.23 -49.93
N ALA A 22 13.85 2.28 -51.25
CA ALA A 22 12.96 2.97 -52.18
C ALA A 22 11.56 2.30 -52.32
N LEU A 23 11.44 1.01 -51.97
CA LEU A 23 10.19 0.24 -52.07
C LEU A 23 9.37 0.19 -50.77
N GLN A 24 9.92 0.65 -49.64
CA GLN A 24 9.21 0.64 -48.34
C GLN A 24 8.60 2.00 -48.01
N SER A 25 7.42 1.99 -47.36
CA SER A 25 6.84 3.25 -46.88
C SER A 25 7.71 3.81 -45.74
N PRO A 26 7.87 5.14 -45.63
CA PRO A 26 8.72 5.77 -44.61
C PRO A 26 8.45 5.27 -43.18
N LEU A 27 7.18 5.01 -42.86
CA LEU A 27 6.78 4.49 -41.56
C LEU A 27 7.31 3.06 -41.30
N ARG A 28 7.37 2.19 -42.33
CA ARG A 28 7.91 0.84 -42.18
C ARG A 28 9.42 0.87 -41.92
N THR A 29 10.15 1.78 -42.57
CA THR A 29 11.58 1.98 -42.32
C THR A 29 11.83 2.43 -40.88
N VAL A 30 11.07 3.42 -40.38
CA VAL A 30 11.15 3.88 -38.99
C VAL A 30 10.86 2.74 -38.01
N VAL A 31 9.81 1.95 -38.23
CA VAL A 31 9.49 0.80 -37.35
C VAL A 31 10.60 -0.24 -37.36
N ARG A 32 11.15 -0.56 -38.54
CA ARG A 32 12.28 -1.49 -38.66
C ARG A 32 13.49 -0.99 -37.86
N ASN A 33 13.89 0.26 -38.10
CA ASN A 33 15.03 0.89 -37.44
C ASN A 33 14.85 0.94 -35.91
N PHE A 34 13.66 1.31 -35.45
CA PHE A 34 13.31 1.31 -34.03
C PHE A 34 13.42 -0.09 -33.40
N THR A 35 12.84 -1.11 -34.05
CA THR A 35 12.88 -2.48 -33.54
C THR A 35 14.26 -3.13 -33.59
N SER A 36 15.16 -2.66 -34.48
CA SER A 36 16.56 -3.10 -34.48
C SER A 36 17.36 -2.52 -33.31
N ASN A 37 16.96 -1.35 -32.77
CA ASN A 37 17.55 -0.79 -31.57
C ASN A 37 17.08 -1.56 -30.33
N ARG A 38 17.89 -2.54 -29.90
CA ARG A 38 17.58 -3.42 -28.75
C ARG A 38 17.29 -2.66 -27.46
N LEU A 39 17.97 -1.54 -27.24
CA LEU A 39 17.79 -0.71 -26.06
C LEU A 39 16.42 -0.02 -26.09
N ALA A 40 16.10 0.67 -27.18
CA ALA A 40 14.82 1.35 -27.34
C ALA A 40 13.63 0.39 -27.32
N PHE A 41 13.73 -0.74 -28.03
CA PHE A 41 12.68 -1.73 -28.08
C PHE A 41 12.51 -2.46 -26.73
N GLY A 42 13.60 -2.78 -26.04
CA GLY A 42 13.56 -3.33 -24.68
C GLY A 42 12.93 -2.36 -23.69
N GLY A 43 13.29 -1.07 -23.75
CA GLY A 43 12.68 0.00 -22.97
C GLY A 43 11.17 0.12 -23.22
N LEU A 44 10.74 0.04 -24.49
CA LEU A 44 9.31 0.05 -24.83
C LEU A 44 8.55 -1.10 -24.18
N ILE A 45 9.09 -2.32 -24.25
CA ILE A 45 8.45 -3.50 -23.65
C ILE A 45 8.30 -3.32 -22.13
N VAL A 46 9.37 -2.92 -21.45
CA VAL A 46 9.34 -2.71 -20.00
C VAL A 46 8.36 -1.60 -19.62
N PHE A 47 8.38 -0.47 -20.34
CA PHE A 47 7.43 0.60 -20.13
C PHE A 47 5.98 0.14 -20.31
N LEU A 48 5.67 -0.59 -21.38
CA LEU A 48 4.32 -1.09 -21.64
C LEU A 48 3.85 -2.07 -20.56
N VAL A 49 4.74 -2.92 -20.04
CA VAL A 49 4.42 -3.81 -18.91
C VAL A 49 4.09 -3.00 -17.66
N ILE A 50 4.92 -2.01 -17.31
CA ILE A 50 4.67 -1.14 -16.15
C ILE A 50 3.36 -0.37 -16.35
N PHE A 51 3.15 0.21 -17.53
CA PHE A 51 1.95 0.96 -17.88
C PHE A 51 0.69 0.11 -17.74
N LEU A 52 0.70 -1.13 -18.26
CA LEU A 52 -0.43 -2.06 -18.13
C LEU A 52 -0.68 -2.45 -16.67
N ILE A 53 0.37 -2.77 -15.90
CA ILE A 53 0.25 -3.10 -14.47
C ILE A 53 -0.36 -1.93 -13.69
N VAL A 54 0.07 -0.72 -13.98
CA VAL A 54 -0.39 0.50 -13.30
C VAL A 54 -1.79 0.91 -13.73
N LEU A 55 -2.18 0.65 -14.99
CA LEU A 55 -3.51 0.96 -15.49
C LEU A 55 -4.56 -0.04 -14.98
N ILE A 56 -4.21 -1.34 -14.98
CA ILE A 56 -5.13 -2.44 -14.68
C ILE A 56 -5.08 -2.84 -13.20
N GLY A 57 -3.89 -2.84 -12.59
CA GLY A 57 -3.67 -3.26 -11.20
C GLY A 57 -4.60 -2.60 -10.18
N PRO A 58 -4.85 -1.27 -10.25
CA PRO A 58 -5.82 -0.59 -9.39
C PRO A 58 -7.26 -1.12 -9.45
N VAL A 59 -7.65 -1.82 -10.52
CA VAL A 59 -8.98 -2.45 -10.63
C VAL A 59 -9.09 -3.66 -9.69
N PHE A 60 -8.00 -4.42 -9.56
CA PHE A 60 -7.93 -5.59 -8.68
C PHE A 60 -7.54 -5.22 -7.24
N ASN A 61 -6.72 -4.16 -7.10
CA ASN A 61 -6.26 -3.63 -5.82
C ASN A 61 -6.68 -2.15 -5.68
N PRO A 62 -7.98 -1.89 -5.47
CA PRO A 62 -8.45 -0.53 -5.25
C PRO A 62 -7.87 0.03 -3.97
N ILE A 63 -7.50 1.32 -4.00
CA ILE A 63 -7.02 2.01 -2.81
C ILE A 63 -8.18 2.55 -1.98
N ASP A 64 -8.15 2.27 -0.68
CA ASP A 64 -8.93 3.01 0.29
C ASP A 64 -8.08 4.18 0.82
N LEU A 65 -8.55 5.39 0.56
CA LEU A 65 -7.86 6.63 0.94
C LEU A 65 -8.01 6.96 2.43
N SER A 66 -8.99 6.36 3.09
CA SER A 66 -9.23 6.53 4.52
C SER A 66 -8.41 5.55 5.37
N GLU A 67 -7.86 4.50 4.74
CA GLU A 67 -7.13 3.44 5.42
C GLU A 67 -5.92 3.97 6.18
N LYS A 68 -5.88 3.64 7.47
CA LYS A 68 -4.73 3.77 8.36
C LYS A 68 -4.77 2.60 9.33
N GLU A 69 -3.61 2.04 9.64
CA GLU A 69 -3.50 0.96 10.60
C GLU A 69 -2.25 1.10 11.47
N GLU A 70 -2.44 1.57 12.70
CA GLU A 70 -1.36 1.87 13.64
C GLU A 70 -0.57 0.64 14.07
N THR A 71 -1.21 -0.54 14.08
CA THR A 71 -0.53 -1.79 14.43
C THR A 71 0.38 -2.30 13.33
N GLN A 72 0.20 -1.80 12.11
CA GLN A 72 0.93 -2.26 10.93
C GLN A 72 1.91 -1.20 10.42
N ILE A 73 2.33 -0.24 11.23
CA ILE A 73 3.26 0.81 10.81
C ILE A 73 4.65 0.24 10.49
N ASN A 74 5.23 0.68 9.37
CA ASN A 74 6.59 0.34 8.96
C ASN A 74 6.94 -1.17 9.08
N VAL A 75 6.01 -2.03 8.66
CA VAL A 75 6.25 -3.47 8.52
C VAL A 75 7.09 -3.71 7.28
N ALA A 76 8.14 -4.51 7.43
CA ALA A 76 9.06 -4.83 6.34
C ALA A 76 8.40 -5.68 5.23
N PRO A 77 8.95 -5.71 4.01
CA PRO A 77 8.48 -6.57 2.94
C PRO A 77 8.51 -8.06 3.29
N GLY A 78 7.48 -8.81 2.91
CA GLY A 78 7.37 -10.26 3.16
C GLY A 78 5.92 -10.74 3.30
N LEU A 79 5.74 -12.06 3.39
CA LEU A 79 4.43 -12.72 3.48
C LEU A 79 4.44 -13.85 4.55
N ASN A 80 5.16 -13.63 5.65
CA ASN A 80 5.48 -14.64 6.66
C ASN A 80 4.66 -14.53 7.96
N MET A 81 3.70 -13.63 8.09
CA MET A 81 2.91 -13.47 9.32
C MET A 81 2.10 -14.72 9.69
N MET A 82 1.65 -15.49 8.69
CA MET A 82 0.89 -16.72 8.89
C MET A 82 1.73 -18.00 8.72
N LYS A 83 3.06 -17.89 8.63
CA LYS A 83 3.94 -19.03 8.40
C LYS A 83 4.24 -19.75 9.72
N VAL A 84 3.33 -20.65 10.10
CA VAL A 84 3.43 -21.44 11.34
C VAL A 84 4.71 -22.30 11.36
N PRO A 85 5.48 -22.26 12.46
CA PRO A 85 6.61 -23.16 12.70
C PRO A 85 6.23 -24.65 12.61
N ASP A 86 7.13 -25.47 12.05
CA ASP A 86 6.85 -26.90 11.84
C ASP A 86 6.64 -27.67 13.14
N GLY A 87 7.29 -27.27 14.24
CA GLY A 87 7.14 -27.92 15.55
C GLY A 87 5.75 -27.80 16.18
N LEU A 88 4.91 -26.85 15.71
CA LEU A 88 3.54 -26.70 16.17
C LEU A 88 2.56 -27.59 15.41
N LYS A 89 2.90 -28.08 14.21
CA LYS A 89 1.99 -28.88 13.39
C LYS A 89 1.68 -30.21 14.07
N GLY A 90 0.40 -30.49 14.31
CA GLY A 90 -0.05 -31.67 15.05
C GLY A 90 0.25 -31.64 16.57
N ASN A 91 0.83 -30.55 17.09
CA ASN A 91 1.26 -30.46 18.49
C ASN A 91 0.94 -29.12 19.14
N VAL A 92 -0.03 -28.36 18.62
CA VAL A 92 -0.40 -27.04 19.18
C VAL A 92 -1.05 -27.21 20.56
N LYS A 93 -0.57 -26.42 21.53
CA LYS A 93 -1.26 -26.21 22.81
C LYS A 93 -1.99 -24.86 22.84
N GLU A 94 -1.29 -23.79 22.49
CA GLU A 94 -1.87 -22.44 22.42
C GLU A 94 -1.15 -21.58 21.37
N ILE A 95 -1.90 -20.69 20.72
CA ILE A 95 -1.37 -19.64 19.84
C ILE A 95 -1.99 -18.31 20.26
N SER A 96 -1.18 -17.26 20.29
CA SER A 96 -1.62 -15.89 20.51
C SER A 96 -0.99 -14.96 19.45
N THR A 97 -1.77 -14.03 18.93
CA THR A 97 -1.32 -13.15 17.84
C THR A 97 -1.25 -11.71 18.29
N GLY A 98 -0.06 -11.12 18.20
CA GLY A 98 0.16 -9.70 18.42
C GLY A 98 -0.06 -8.88 17.15
N ALA A 99 0.45 -7.66 17.15
CA ALA A 99 0.29 -6.72 16.04
C ALA A 99 0.89 -7.26 14.72
N THR A 100 2.19 -7.60 14.72
CA THR A 100 2.92 -7.98 13.50
C THR A 100 3.56 -9.37 13.57
N PHE A 101 3.43 -10.03 14.72
CA PHE A 101 4.04 -11.32 15.03
C PHE A 101 3.05 -12.20 15.79
N SER A 102 3.38 -13.47 15.93
CA SER A 102 2.60 -14.42 16.73
C SER A 102 3.53 -15.25 17.60
N VAL A 103 3.00 -15.70 18.73
CA VAL A 103 3.65 -16.64 19.64
C VAL A 103 2.77 -17.88 19.76
N GLY A 104 3.39 -19.03 19.92
CA GLY A 104 2.68 -20.27 20.18
C GLY A 104 3.52 -21.21 21.03
N VAL A 105 2.84 -22.13 21.70
CA VAL A 105 3.46 -23.16 22.52
C VAL A 105 2.93 -24.52 22.11
N ASP A 106 3.81 -25.51 22.04
CA ASP A 106 3.43 -26.91 21.76
C ASP A 106 3.03 -27.66 23.05
N ASN A 107 2.50 -28.89 22.93
CA ASN A 107 2.09 -29.68 24.10
C ASN A 107 3.27 -30.08 25.00
N ASP A 108 4.50 -30.05 24.47
CA ASP A 108 5.74 -30.27 25.21
C ASP A 108 6.21 -29.01 25.96
N GLY A 109 5.50 -27.89 25.79
CA GLY A 109 5.76 -26.62 26.46
C GLY A 109 6.85 -25.78 25.83
N LYS A 110 7.25 -26.07 24.58
CA LYS A 110 8.24 -25.30 23.84
C LYS A 110 7.59 -24.13 23.11
N VAL A 111 8.22 -22.96 23.24
CA VAL A 111 7.73 -21.69 22.71
C VAL A 111 8.30 -21.42 21.32
N TYR A 112 7.46 -20.90 20.44
CA TYR A 112 7.80 -20.47 19.10
C TYR A 112 7.29 -19.05 18.84
N VAL A 113 8.09 -18.24 18.15
CA VAL A 113 7.71 -16.88 17.71
C VAL A 113 7.93 -16.76 16.21
N TRP A 114 6.94 -16.24 15.47
CA TRP A 114 7.02 -16.06 14.02
C TRP A 114 6.33 -14.77 13.55
N GLY A 115 6.43 -14.49 12.24
CA GLY A 115 5.97 -13.24 11.64
C GLY A 115 7.07 -12.17 11.63
N TYR A 116 6.68 -10.90 11.79
CA TYR A 116 7.62 -9.78 11.85
C TYR A 116 7.91 -9.40 13.29
N THR A 117 9.00 -9.96 13.81
CA THR A 117 9.38 -9.86 15.22
C THR A 117 10.24 -8.62 15.51
N LYS A 118 10.86 -8.02 14.49
CA LYS A 118 11.65 -6.79 14.62
C LYS A 118 10.73 -5.57 14.62
N ILE A 119 10.31 -5.14 15.81
CA ILE A 119 9.44 -3.97 16.01
C ILE A 119 10.21 -2.64 16.05
N SER A 120 11.52 -2.67 16.28
CA SER A 120 12.39 -1.50 16.16
C SER A 120 13.83 -1.91 15.88
N ASN A 121 14.73 -0.96 15.66
CA ASN A 121 16.16 -1.25 15.47
C ASN A 121 16.82 -1.96 16.66
N LYS A 122 16.28 -1.76 17.86
CA LYS A 122 16.84 -2.29 19.11
C LYS A 122 16.08 -3.49 19.64
N ILE A 123 14.87 -3.74 19.15
CA ILE A 123 13.96 -4.73 19.71
C ILE A 123 13.50 -5.68 18.61
N ASP A 124 13.87 -6.93 18.80
CA ASP A 124 13.40 -8.08 18.04
C ASP A 124 12.84 -9.09 19.03
N ILE A 125 11.53 -9.32 18.98
CA ILE A 125 10.79 -10.15 19.93
C ILE A 125 11.35 -11.57 19.99
N ALA A 126 11.65 -12.17 18.84
CA ALA A 126 12.18 -13.53 18.80
C ALA A 126 13.61 -13.62 19.38
N LYS A 127 14.45 -12.61 19.13
CA LYS A 127 15.82 -12.59 19.65
C LYS A 127 15.91 -12.28 21.14
N LYS A 128 14.93 -11.56 21.69
CA LYS A 128 14.85 -11.24 23.12
C LYS A 128 14.20 -12.34 23.95
N MET A 129 13.61 -13.36 23.33
CA MET A 129 12.97 -14.46 24.03
C MET A 129 13.97 -15.14 25.00
N PRO A 130 13.58 -15.37 26.27
CA PRO A 130 14.38 -16.17 27.19
C PRO A 130 14.65 -17.56 26.63
N LYS A 131 15.72 -18.22 27.08
CA LYS A 131 16.02 -19.55 26.55
C LYS A 131 14.95 -20.52 27.02
N GLN A 132 14.56 -21.47 26.16
CA GLN A 132 13.58 -22.50 26.53
C GLN A 132 13.93 -23.23 27.84
N LYS A 133 15.22 -23.49 28.08
CA LYS A 133 15.70 -24.12 29.31
C LYS A 133 15.43 -23.29 30.57
N GLU A 134 15.43 -21.96 30.46
CA GLU A 134 15.13 -21.03 31.55
C GLU A 134 13.62 -20.94 31.79
N MET A 135 12.82 -21.04 30.73
CA MET A 135 11.35 -20.99 30.85
C MET A 135 10.72 -22.30 31.33
N GLY A 136 11.42 -23.42 31.20
CA GLY A 136 10.86 -24.74 31.52
C GLY A 136 9.73 -25.10 30.57
N LYS A 137 8.69 -25.77 31.07
CA LYS A 137 7.52 -26.16 30.29
C LYS A 137 6.47 -25.05 30.31
N VAL A 138 6.36 -24.31 29.22
CA VAL A 138 5.37 -23.23 29.08
C VAL A 138 3.97 -23.81 28.90
N VAL A 139 2.98 -23.24 29.59
CA VAL A 139 1.59 -23.69 29.55
C VAL A 139 0.63 -22.65 28.99
N SER A 140 0.99 -21.37 29.02
CA SER A 140 0.20 -20.32 28.37
C SER A 140 1.06 -19.21 27.79
N VAL A 141 0.60 -18.60 26.70
CA VAL A 141 1.28 -17.49 26.02
C VAL A 141 0.30 -16.39 25.60
N SER A 142 0.72 -15.14 25.71
CA SER A 142 -0.04 -13.97 25.22
C SER A 142 0.87 -13.00 24.48
N ALA A 143 0.48 -12.62 23.26
CA ALA A 143 1.19 -11.63 22.45
C ALA A 143 0.46 -10.30 22.42
N GLY A 144 1.14 -9.25 22.89
CA GLY A 144 0.67 -7.87 22.77
C GLY A 144 1.20 -7.22 21.49
N PHE A 145 1.19 -5.89 21.46
CA PHE A 145 1.66 -5.17 20.27
C PHE A 145 3.18 -5.15 20.15
N ASP A 146 3.86 -5.15 21.29
CA ASP A 146 5.30 -4.90 21.36
C ASP A 146 6.04 -5.78 22.38
N HIS A 147 5.36 -6.72 23.01
CA HIS A 147 5.92 -7.67 23.98
C HIS A 147 5.11 -8.97 24.03
N VAL A 148 5.67 -9.98 24.68
CA VAL A 148 5.08 -11.30 24.89
C VAL A 148 5.15 -11.66 26.36
N MET A 149 4.09 -12.32 26.86
CA MET A 149 4.03 -12.96 28.16
C MET A 149 3.94 -14.48 27.97
N ALA A 150 4.63 -15.24 28.83
CA ALA A 150 4.55 -16.69 28.91
C ALA A 150 4.49 -17.14 30.37
N LEU A 151 3.63 -18.12 30.66
CA LEU A 151 3.46 -18.72 31.99
C LEU A 151 3.89 -20.19 31.90
N ASN A 152 4.75 -20.64 32.81
CA ASN A 152 5.16 -22.05 32.88
C ASN A 152 4.30 -22.89 33.85
N GLU A 153 4.53 -24.21 33.87
CA GLU A 153 3.78 -25.15 34.72
C GLU A 153 4.02 -24.93 36.23
N ASP A 154 5.13 -24.28 36.59
CA ASP A 154 5.48 -23.92 37.97
C ASP A 154 4.81 -22.61 38.43
N GLY A 155 4.08 -21.93 37.53
CA GLY A 155 3.43 -20.64 37.79
C GLY A 155 4.36 -19.43 37.65
N GLU A 156 5.56 -19.62 37.12
CA GLU A 156 6.51 -18.53 36.86
C GLU A 156 6.17 -17.80 35.57
N LEU A 157 6.22 -16.47 35.64
CA LEU A 157 5.91 -15.56 34.54
C LEU A 157 7.18 -15.06 33.85
N PHE A 158 7.20 -15.12 32.53
CA PHE A 158 8.29 -14.61 31.68
C PHE A 158 7.74 -13.56 30.72
N ILE A 159 8.40 -12.42 30.63
CA ILE A 159 7.98 -11.32 29.76
C ILE A 159 9.18 -10.75 29.02
N TRP A 160 9.03 -10.55 27.72
CA TRP A 160 10.10 -9.97 26.90
C TRP A 160 9.55 -9.14 25.75
N GLY A 161 10.36 -8.17 25.31
CA GLY A 161 10.03 -7.30 24.18
C GLY A 161 10.42 -5.85 24.40
N SER A 162 9.49 -4.95 24.11
CA SER A 162 9.55 -3.54 24.47
C SER A 162 9.28 -3.38 25.94
N ASP A 163 10.11 -2.57 26.60
CA ASP A 163 9.99 -2.27 28.03
C ASP A 163 10.06 -0.76 28.28
N ARG A 164 9.57 0.03 27.32
CA ARG A 164 9.66 1.50 27.39
C ARG A 164 8.82 2.09 28.52
N MET A 165 7.76 1.39 28.90
CA MET A 165 6.81 1.80 29.92
C MET A 165 6.85 0.87 31.15
N GLY A 166 7.85 -0.03 31.24
CA GLY A 166 7.96 -1.00 32.33
C GLY A 166 7.08 -2.24 32.17
N GLN A 167 6.45 -2.47 31.02
CA GLN A 167 5.53 -3.60 30.82
C GLN A 167 6.21 -4.99 30.93
N CYS A 168 7.54 -5.08 30.79
CA CYS A 168 8.28 -6.33 31.03
C CYS A 168 8.74 -6.49 32.50
N GLN A 169 8.56 -5.47 33.35
CA GLN A 169 9.00 -5.47 34.74
C GLN A 169 7.93 -6.07 35.64
N ILE A 170 8.05 -7.37 35.96
CA ILE A 170 7.06 -8.09 36.78
C ILE A 170 7.01 -7.50 38.20
N PRO A 171 5.86 -6.95 38.64
CA PRO A 171 5.70 -6.40 39.98
C PRO A 171 5.90 -7.46 41.07
N MET A 172 6.35 -7.03 42.26
CA MET A 172 6.56 -7.94 43.39
C MET A 172 5.27 -8.63 43.84
N GLU A 173 4.13 -7.94 43.72
CA GLU A 173 2.79 -8.46 44.04
C GLU A 173 2.44 -9.70 43.21
N VAL A 174 2.78 -9.72 41.92
CA VAL A 174 2.51 -10.86 41.02
C VAL A 174 3.31 -12.10 41.42
N LYS A 175 4.51 -11.93 41.98
CA LYS A 175 5.41 -13.06 42.32
C LYS A 175 4.89 -13.96 43.43
N HIS A 176 3.92 -13.47 44.23
CA HIS A 176 3.34 -14.21 45.35
C HIS A 176 1.94 -14.76 45.04
N GLU A 177 1.42 -14.50 43.85
CA GLU A 177 0.07 -14.85 43.44
C GLU A 177 0.05 -16.07 42.53
N LYS A 178 -1.04 -16.84 42.58
CA LYS A 178 -1.31 -17.89 41.59
C LYS A 178 -2.00 -17.27 40.39
N ILE A 179 -1.44 -17.48 39.20
CA ILE A 179 -1.90 -16.86 37.96
C ILE A 179 -2.91 -17.76 37.25
N LYS A 180 -4.11 -17.22 37.03
CA LYS A 180 -5.21 -17.88 36.29
C LYS A 180 -5.18 -17.54 34.80
N GLN A 181 -4.90 -16.27 34.45
CA GLN A 181 -4.86 -15.80 33.06
C GLN A 181 -3.79 -14.73 32.89
N ILE A 182 -3.10 -14.73 31.75
CA ILE A 182 -2.19 -13.67 31.30
C ILE A 182 -2.77 -12.96 30.08
N ALA A 183 -2.54 -11.65 29.97
CA ALA A 183 -2.90 -10.90 28.78
C ALA A 183 -1.90 -9.76 28.51
N ALA A 184 -1.37 -9.72 27.29
CA ALA A 184 -0.47 -8.67 26.82
C ALA A 184 -1.24 -7.67 25.93
N GLY A 185 -1.27 -6.40 26.33
CA GLY A 185 -1.96 -5.32 25.61
C GLY A 185 -1.01 -4.41 24.82
N TYR A 186 -1.45 -3.16 24.58
CA TYR A 186 -0.59 -2.13 24.01
C TYR A 186 0.22 -1.43 25.11
N GLN A 187 1.51 -1.79 25.22
CA GLN A 187 2.43 -1.26 26.23
C GLN A 187 2.05 -1.54 27.70
N ILE A 188 1.20 -2.53 27.94
CA ILE A 188 0.70 -2.90 29.27
C ILE A 188 0.58 -4.43 29.37
N SER A 189 0.83 -4.95 30.56
CA SER A 189 0.71 -6.38 30.91
C SER A 189 -0.37 -6.56 31.96
N TYR A 190 -1.13 -7.66 31.86
CA TYR A 190 -2.19 -8.01 32.79
C TYR A 190 -2.04 -9.46 33.28
N VAL A 191 -2.37 -9.65 34.55
CA VAL A 191 -2.52 -10.96 35.18
C VAL A 191 -3.86 -10.98 35.91
N LEU A 192 -4.63 -12.05 35.71
CA LEU A 192 -5.75 -12.41 36.57
C LEU A 192 -5.26 -13.48 37.55
N THR A 193 -5.43 -13.24 38.85
CA THR A 193 -5.08 -14.21 39.89
C THR A 193 -6.19 -15.24 40.08
N GLU A 194 -5.86 -16.40 40.65
CA GLU A 194 -6.85 -17.40 41.11
C GLU A 194 -7.77 -16.85 42.21
N GLY A 195 -7.35 -15.78 42.90
CA GLY A 195 -8.18 -15.05 43.86
C GLY A 195 -9.24 -14.15 43.22
N GLY A 196 -9.28 -14.06 41.88
CA GLY A 196 -10.24 -13.24 41.15
C GLY A 196 -9.93 -11.75 41.17
N GLU A 197 -8.65 -11.37 41.33
CA GLU A 197 -8.17 -9.99 41.24
C GLU A 197 -7.29 -9.82 39.99
N VAL A 198 -7.45 -8.71 39.28
CA VAL A 198 -6.60 -8.32 38.14
C VAL A 198 -5.48 -7.41 38.64
N ILE A 199 -4.26 -7.69 38.18
CA ILE A 199 -3.07 -6.85 38.37
C ILE A 199 -2.59 -6.41 36.99
N ALA A 200 -2.32 -5.12 36.83
CA ALA A 200 -1.82 -4.54 35.58
C ALA A 200 -0.61 -3.64 35.84
N TRP A 201 0.30 -3.57 34.88
CA TRP A 201 1.47 -2.68 34.96
C TRP A 201 2.01 -2.35 33.56
N GLY A 202 2.69 -1.21 33.45
CA GLY A 202 3.17 -0.67 32.18
C GLY A 202 2.56 0.70 31.93
N ASN A 203 1.99 0.91 30.75
CA ASN A 203 1.35 2.17 30.38
C ASN A 203 -0.12 2.24 30.84
N GLU A 204 -0.33 2.32 32.15
CA GLU A 204 -1.67 2.39 32.76
C GLU A 204 -2.46 3.63 32.34
N ASN A 205 -1.78 4.76 32.11
CA ASN A 205 -2.42 6.01 31.68
C ASN A 205 -3.03 5.90 30.28
N LEU A 206 -2.34 5.25 29.33
CA LEU A 206 -2.83 5.08 27.96
C LEU A 206 -4.01 4.11 27.89
N ASN A 207 -3.96 3.06 28.71
CA ASN A 207 -4.95 1.97 28.71
C ASN A 207 -6.08 2.19 29.73
N ASP A 208 -6.11 3.37 30.34
CA ASP A 208 -7.15 3.78 31.29
C ASP A 208 -7.35 2.80 32.46
N VAL A 209 -6.26 2.19 32.92
CA VAL A 209 -6.33 1.15 33.95
C VAL A 209 -6.17 1.78 35.34
N ARG A 210 -7.21 1.67 36.18
CA ARG A 210 -7.14 1.99 37.61
C ARG A 210 -7.77 0.87 38.42
N LEU A 211 -7.01 -0.17 38.69
CA LEU A 211 -7.50 -1.37 39.36
C LEU A 211 -7.53 -1.15 40.87
N THR A 212 -8.73 -1.03 41.43
CA THR A 212 -8.95 -1.01 42.87
C THR A 212 -10.14 -1.90 43.21
N ARG A 213 -10.18 -2.46 44.42
CA ARG A 213 -11.37 -3.20 44.89
C ARG A 213 -12.66 -2.35 44.82
N ARG A 214 -12.55 -1.02 44.97
CA ARG A 214 -13.69 -0.09 44.83
C ARG A 214 -14.20 0.04 43.39
N ASN A 215 -13.39 -0.32 42.40
CA ASN A 215 -13.76 -0.30 40.98
C ASN A 215 -14.27 -1.68 40.50
N GLY A 216 -14.66 -2.58 41.41
CA GLY A 216 -15.21 -3.89 41.06
C GLY A 216 -14.18 -4.95 40.68
N ASN A 217 -12.89 -4.73 41.01
CA ASN A 217 -11.80 -5.70 40.84
C ASN A 217 -11.84 -6.77 41.94
N SER A 218 -12.85 -7.62 41.91
CA SER A 218 -13.00 -8.80 42.75
C SER A 218 -13.96 -9.80 42.09
N HIS A 219 -13.79 -11.09 42.37
CA HIS A 219 -14.60 -12.17 41.80
C HIS A 219 -14.56 -12.18 40.25
N ILE A 220 -13.38 -11.90 39.67
CA ILE A 220 -13.19 -11.91 38.22
C ILE A 220 -12.89 -13.34 37.73
N ALA A 221 -13.74 -13.84 36.84
CA ALA A 221 -13.60 -15.14 36.21
C ALA A 221 -12.67 -15.11 34.98
N LYS A 222 -12.78 -14.07 34.14
CA LYS A 222 -12.03 -13.90 32.89
C LYS A 222 -11.81 -12.43 32.59
N ILE A 223 -10.68 -12.10 31.97
CA ILE A 223 -10.44 -10.79 31.36
C ILE A 223 -10.40 -10.88 29.84
N SER A 224 -10.85 -9.81 29.17
CA SER A 224 -10.71 -9.62 27.74
C SER A 224 -10.07 -8.26 27.48
N VAL A 225 -8.94 -8.29 26.78
CA VAL A 225 -8.09 -7.13 26.51
C VAL A 225 -8.09 -6.86 25.01
N ALA A 226 -8.31 -5.59 24.66
CA ALA A 226 -8.14 -5.09 23.30
C ALA A 226 -7.02 -4.04 23.26
N ASN A 227 -7.11 -3.04 22.37
CA ASN A 227 -6.06 -2.03 22.18
C ASN A 227 -5.78 -1.23 23.47
N THR A 228 -6.82 -0.63 24.05
CA THR A 228 -6.72 0.20 25.27
C THR A 228 -7.89 -0.04 26.22
N THR A 229 -8.56 -1.18 26.10
CA THR A 229 -9.76 -1.50 26.89
C THR A 229 -9.58 -2.81 27.62
N LEU A 230 -10.03 -2.82 28.88
CA LEU A 230 -10.07 -3.99 29.75
C LEU A 230 -11.52 -4.23 30.19
N MET A 231 -12.11 -5.31 29.66
CA MET A 231 -13.39 -5.84 30.11
C MET A 231 -13.16 -7.10 30.94
N ALA A 232 -14.04 -7.35 31.90
CA ALA A 232 -13.97 -8.50 32.77
C ALA A 232 -15.33 -9.18 32.90
N LEU A 233 -15.30 -10.50 32.97
CA LEU A 233 -16.43 -11.35 33.32
C LEU A 233 -16.21 -11.82 34.75
N THR A 234 -17.24 -11.74 35.57
CA THR A 234 -17.24 -12.14 36.97
C THR A 234 -17.70 -13.59 37.14
N ASP A 235 -17.43 -14.18 38.31
CA ASP A 235 -17.79 -15.57 38.63
C ASP A 235 -19.31 -15.82 38.63
N ASP A 236 -20.12 -14.77 38.81
CA ASP A 236 -21.59 -14.83 38.79
C ASP A 236 -22.21 -14.43 37.45
N GLY A 237 -21.39 -14.18 36.43
CA GLY A 237 -21.81 -13.91 35.06
C GLY A 237 -22.06 -12.43 34.73
N GLU A 238 -21.75 -11.50 35.64
CA GLU A 238 -21.79 -10.06 35.36
C GLU A 238 -20.57 -9.61 34.54
N ILE A 239 -20.78 -8.62 33.67
CA ILE A 239 -19.71 -8.00 32.90
C ILE A 239 -19.35 -6.65 33.52
N ARG A 240 -18.05 -6.37 33.64
CA ARG A 240 -17.53 -5.13 34.20
C ARG A 240 -16.50 -4.50 33.26
N HIS A 241 -16.55 -3.17 33.16
CA HIS A 241 -15.46 -2.38 32.58
C HIS A 241 -14.52 -2.00 33.72
N LEU A 242 -13.25 -2.41 33.63
CA LEU A 242 -12.25 -2.14 34.67
C LEU A 242 -11.43 -0.87 34.41
N GLY A 243 -11.76 -0.12 33.36
CA GLY A 243 -11.17 1.19 33.07
C GLY A 243 -11.86 2.34 33.83
N SER A 244 -11.17 3.48 33.95
CA SER A 244 -11.65 4.63 34.73
C SER A 244 -12.40 5.71 33.95
N GLN A 245 -12.21 5.77 32.63
CA GLN A 245 -12.86 6.69 31.71
C GLN A 245 -14.12 6.08 31.10
N LYS A 246 -15.14 6.93 30.96
CA LYS A 246 -16.35 6.56 30.23
C LYS A 246 -16.10 6.58 28.72
N SER A 247 -16.40 5.48 28.08
CA SER A 247 -16.36 5.25 26.64
C SER A 247 -17.60 4.46 26.20
N ASP A 248 -17.87 4.37 24.90
CA ASP A 248 -19.03 3.61 24.40
C ASP A 248 -18.98 2.13 24.78
N ILE A 249 -17.78 1.53 24.86
CA ILE A 249 -17.61 0.14 25.29
C ILE A 249 -17.84 -0.03 26.80
N SER A 250 -17.62 1.02 27.61
CA SER A 250 -17.93 1.01 29.04
C SER A 250 -19.44 1.13 29.35
N ASN A 251 -20.26 1.52 28.36
CA ASN A 251 -21.72 1.63 28.51
C ASN A 251 -22.38 0.26 28.36
N ILE A 252 -22.24 -0.57 29.40
CA ILE A 252 -22.83 -1.91 29.45
C ILE A 252 -24.37 -1.81 29.48
N PRO A 253 -25.11 -2.50 28.59
CA PRO A 253 -26.57 -2.49 28.60
C PRO A 253 -27.17 -2.98 29.93
N GLU A 254 -28.18 -2.29 30.46
CA GLU A 254 -28.82 -2.64 31.74
C GLU A 254 -29.58 -3.98 31.68
N ASP A 255 -30.03 -4.39 30.50
CA ASP A 255 -30.84 -5.58 30.23
C ASP A 255 -30.02 -6.76 29.68
N LEU A 256 -28.71 -6.77 29.92
CA LEU A 256 -27.82 -7.76 29.29
C LEU A 256 -28.08 -9.17 29.81
N GLY A 257 -28.35 -9.33 31.11
CA GLY A 257 -28.42 -10.63 31.78
C GLY A 257 -27.04 -11.20 32.12
N LYS A 258 -26.96 -12.52 32.35
CA LYS A 258 -25.72 -13.22 32.72
C LYS A 258 -25.00 -13.79 31.51
N ALA A 259 -23.70 -13.55 31.44
CA ALA A 259 -22.84 -14.00 30.36
C ALA A 259 -22.02 -15.25 30.74
N LYS A 260 -21.85 -16.14 29.76
CA LYS A 260 -20.99 -17.31 29.81
C LYS A 260 -19.56 -16.99 29.36
N ASP A 261 -19.40 -16.09 28.39
CA ASP A 261 -18.09 -15.67 27.90
C ASP A 261 -18.10 -14.23 27.37
N ILE A 262 -16.93 -13.59 27.32
CA ILE A 262 -16.72 -12.28 26.71
C ILE A 262 -15.46 -12.26 25.84
N VAL A 263 -15.52 -11.47 24.76
CA VAL A 263 -14.38 -11.08 23.94
C VAL A 263 -14.48 -9.60 23.55
N THR A 264 -13.34 -8.98 23.23
CA THR A 264 -13.27 -7.53 22.93
C THR A 264 -12.52 -7.29 21.63
N THR A 265 -13.18 -6.62 20.68
CA THR A 265 -12.48 -6.01 19.55
C THR A 265 -11.90 -4.65 19.98
N SER A 266 -11.27 -3.90 19.07
CA SER A 266 -10.65 -2.61 19.44
C SER A 266 -11.66 -1.61 20.01
N ASP A 267 -12.92 -1.69 19.59
CA ASP A 267 -13.93 -0.67 19.84
C ASP A 267 -15.26 -1.24 20.41
N ALA A 268 -15.37 -2.57 20.54
CA ALA A 268 -16.60 -3.24 20.97
C ALA A 268 -16.35 -4.40 21.92
N CYS A 269 -17.34 -4.68 22.76
CA CYS A 269 -17.40 -5.89 23.56
C CYS A 269 -18.50 -6.80 23.02
N VAL A 270 -18.20 -8.10 22.98
CA VAL A 270 -19.11 -9.17 22.57
C VAL A 270 -19.26 -10.12 23.74
N ALA A 271 -20.50 -10.34 24.17
CA ALA A 271 -20.86 -11.26 25.22
C ALA A 271 -21.63 -12.46 24.66
N LEU A 272 -21.23 -13.66 25.05
CA LEU A 272 -22.02 -14.88 24.93
C LEU A 272 -22.88 -15.01 26.16
N MET A 273 -24.20 -14.92 26.00
CA MET A 273 -25.15 -15.01 27.09
C MET A 273 -25.42 -16.48 27.50
N GLU A 274 -25.98 -16.70 28.70
CA GLU A 274 -26.35 -18.05 29.16
C GLU A 274 -27.38 -18.75 28.25
N ASP A 275 -28.22 -18.01 27.55
CA ASP A 275 -29.20 -18.54 26.58
C ASP A 275 -28.56 -18.88 25.21
N GLY A 276 -27.25 -18.69 25.07
CA GLY A 276 -26.48 -18.93 23.84
C GLY A 276 -26.51 -17.77 22.84
N SER A 277 -27.24 -16.69 23.11
CA SER A 277 -27.27 -15.51 22.25
C SER A 277 -26.00 -14.68 22.36
N LEU A 278 -25.68 -13.95 21.29
CA LEU A 278 -24.57 -12.99 21.25
C LEU A 278 -25.09 -11.56 21.38
N ARG A 279 -24.52 -10.79 22.30
CA ARG A 279 -24.81 -9.35 22.48
C ARG A 279 -23.54 -8.55 22.20
N ILE A 280 -23.66 -7.50 21.39
CA ILE A 280 -22.54 -6.64 20.97
C ILE A 280 -22.88 -5.18 21.26
N TRP A 281 -21.97 -4.46 21.94
CA TRP A 281 -22.11 -3.02 22.19
C TRP A 281 -20.75 -2.31 22.11
N GLY A 282 -20.76 -0.97 22.24
CA GLY A 282 -19.63 -0.10 21.95
C GLY A 282 -19.70 0.47 20.53
N LYS A 283 -18.55 0.89 19.99
CA LYS A 283 -18.42 1.43 18.63
C LYS A 283 -18.21 0.34 17.57
N ALA A 284 -18.83 -0.82 17.76
CA ALA A 284 -18.81 -1.90 16.76
C ALA A 284 -19.25 -1.35 15.39
N ASN A 285 -18.45 -1.61 14.37
CA ASN A 285 -18.78 -1.25 13.00
C ASN A 285 -19.95 -2.11 12.50
N LYS A 286 -20.56 -1.70 11.37
CA LYS A 286 -21.78 -2.34 10.85
C LYS A 286 -21.59 -3.85 10.67
N SER A 287 -20.46 -4.26 10.11
CA SER A 287 -20.13 -5.67 9.87
C SER A 287 -19.94 -6.49 11.15
N GLU A 288 -19.43 -5.90 12.24
CA GLU A 288 -19.32 -6.61 13.53
C GLU A 288 -20.70 -6.93 14.12
N LYS A 289 -21.71 -6.11 13.84
CA LYS A 289 -23.10 -6.30 14.31
C LYS A 289 -23.91 -7.30 13.47
N GLU A 290 -23.43 -7.66 12.28
CA GLU A 290 -24.07 -8.64 11.39
C GLU A 290 -23.69 -10.07 11.81
N ILE A 291 -24.23 -10.52 12.94
CA ILE A 291 -23.96 -11.83 13.52
C ILE A 291 -24.53 -12.93 12.60
N PRO A 292 -23.70 -13.89 12.13
CA PRO A 292 -24.18 -14.96 11.25
C PRO A 292 -25.02 -15.97 12.02
N GLU A 293 -25.98 -16.61 11.33
CA GLU A 293 -26.63 -17.79 11.87
C GLU A 293 -25.63 -18.95 11.96
N MET A 294 -25.57 -19.57 13.13
CA MET A 294 -24.63 -20.65 13.44
C MET A 294 -25.34 -21.99 13.54
N ASP A 295 -24.63 -23.06 13.19
CA ASP A 295 -25.17 -24.42 13.12
C ASP A 295 -25.24 -25.14 14.48
N GLY A 296 -24.69 -24.56 15.55
CA GLY A 296 -24.60 -25.18 16.87
C GLY A 296 -24.21 -24.20 17.97
N GLU A 297 -23.98 -24.72 19.17
CA GLU A 297 -23.61 -23.90 20.34
C GLU A 297 -22.16 -23.43 20.25
N ILE A 298 -21.91 -22.18 20.64
CA ILE A 298 -20.53 -21.66 20.66
C ILE A 298 -19.76 -22.27 21.82
N VAL A 299 -18.66 -22.95 21.51
CA VAL A 299 -17.75 -23.56 22.50
C VAL A 299 -16.51 -22.72 22.76
N SER A 300 -16.10 -21.89 21.81
CA SER A 300 -14.96 -20.99 21.95
C SER A 300 -15.10 -19.80 21.02
N MET A 301 -14.59 -18.65 21.45
CA MET A 301 -14.52 -17.45 20.63
C MET A 301 -13.28 -16.62 20.97
N PHE A 302 -12.81 -15.87 19.98
CA PHE A 302 -11.85 -14.79 20.18
C PHE A 302 -12.25 -13.59 19.32
N ALA A 303 -11.77 -12.42 19.73
CA ALA A 303 -11.90 -11.17 18.98
C ALA A 303 -10.53 -10.73 18.44
N GLY A 304 -10.54 -10.24 17.21
CA GLY A 304 -9.42 -9.56 16.59
C GLY A 304 -9.54 -8.03 16.68
N ARG A 305 -8.82 -7.32 15.81
CA ARG A 305 -8.88 -5.84 15.76
C ARG A 305 -10.31 -5.32 15.54
N TYR A 306 -11.03 -5.89 14.56
CA TYR A 306 -12.36 -5.45 14.12
C TYR A 306 -13.23 -6.62 13.62
N HIS A 307 -12.95 -7.83 14.10
CA HIS A 307 -13.62 -9.05 13.69
C HIS A 307 -13.72 -10.02 14.86
N ILE A 308 -14.67 -10.94 14.79
CA ILE A 308 -14.91 -11.98 15.78
C ILE A 308 -14.84 -13.32 15.08
N THR A 309 -14.27 -14.32 15.75
CA THR A 309 -14.29 -15.71 15.30
C THR A 309 -14.83 -16.60 16.40
N ALA A 310 -15.80 -17.44 16.05
CA ALA A 310 -16.42 -18.41 16.94
C ALA A 310 -16.28 -19.82 16.38
N LEU A 311 -16.14 -20.79 17.28
CA LEU A 311 -16.16 -22.22 17.02
C LEU A 311 -17.41 -22.83 17.64
N THR A 312 -18.16 -23.60 16.86
CA THR A 312 -19.33 -24.34 17.34
C THR A 312 -18.96 -25.73 17.84
N ASP A 313 -19.83 -26.33 18.65
CA ASP A 313 -19.77 -27.72 19.11
C ASP A 313 -19.70 -28.75 17.96
N LYS A 314 -20.18 -28.38 16.78
CA LYS A 314 -20.08 -29.17 15.54
C LYS A 314 -18.71 -29.08 14.84
N GLY A 315 -17.78 -28.27 15.36
CA GLY A 315 -16.47 -28.06 14.76
C GLY A 315 -16.47 -27.11 13.56
N THR A 316 -17.52 -26.29 13.42
CA THR A 316 -17.66 -25.28 12.36
C THR A 316 -17.11 -23.93 12.86
N VAL A 317 -16.32 -23.26 12.03
CA VAL A 317 -15.74 -21.94 12.35
C VAL A 317 -16.50 -20.85 11.61
N TYR A 318 -16.98 -19.85 12.36
CA TYR A 318 -17.61 -18.65 11.85
C TYR A 318 -16.73 -17.45 12.15
N SER A 319 -16.47 -16.60 11.15
CA SER A 319 -15.72 -15.35 11.33
C SER A 319 -16.45 -14.22 10.63
N TRP A 320 -16.69 -13.10 11.33
CA TRP A 320 -17.44 -11.95 10.81
C TRP A 320 -16.90 -10.64 11.37
N GLY A 321 -17.30 -9.51 10.78
CA GLY A 321 -16.72 -8.20 11.03
C GLY A 321 -15.98 -7.64 9.81
N SER A 322 -15.04 -6.72 10.05
CA SER A 322 -14.23 -6.13 8.99
C SER A 322 -13.40 -7.20 8.27
N ASN A 323 -13.32 -7.11 6.94
CA ASN A 323 -12.55 -8.04 6.11
C ASN A 323 -11.47 -7.35 5.26
N ALA A 324 -11.04 -6.15 5.65
CA ALA A 324 -10.07 -5.37 4.88
C ALA A 324 -8.71 -6.07 4.67
N LYS A 325 -8.38 -7.07 5.52
CA LYS A 325 -7.15 -7.86 5.50
C LYS A 325 -7.43 -9.37 5.37
N HIS A 326 -8.59 -9.76 4.83
CA HIS A 326 -9.01 -11.16 4.65
C HIS A 326 -9.21 -11.93 5.97
N GLN A 327 -9.41 -11.22 7.08
CA GLN A 327 -9.47 -11.81 8.42
C GLN A 327 -10.79 -12.54 8.72
N THR A 328 -11.82 -12.40 7.87
CA THR A 328 -13.06 -13.19 7.97
C THR A 328 -13.21 -14.25 6.87
N ASP A 329 -12.23 -14.35 5.95
CA ASP A 329 -12.22 -15.32 4.86
C ASP A 329 -11.85 -16.75 5.34
N VAL A 330 -12.74 -17.38 6.11
CA VAL A 330 -12.52 -18.74 6.64
C VAL A 330 -12.34 -19.74 5.49
N PRO A 331 -11.19 -20.44 5.39
CA PRO A 331 -10.95 -21.37 4.29
C PRO A 331 -11.87 -22.59 4.38
N LYS A 332 -12.40 -23.06 3.25
CA LYS A 332 -13.28 -24.26 3.16
C LYS A 332 -12.69 -25.56 3.74
N LYS A 333 -11.37 -25.59 3.92
CA LYS A 333 -10.63 -26.72 4.53
C LYS A 333 -10.64 -26.69 6.07
N ALA A 334 -11.10 -25.61 6.70
CA ALA A 334 -11.33 -25.56 8.14
C ALA A 334 -12.61 -26.34 8.46
N LYS A 335 -12.46 -27.65 8.63
CA LYS A 335 -13.53 -28.59 9.03
C LYS A 335 -13.03 -29.41 10.20
N ASP A 336 -13.97 -29.93 11.01
CA ASP A 336 -13.68 -30.73 12.20
C ASP A 336 -12.68 -30.00 13.12
N VAL A 337 -12.90 -28.70 13.33
CA VAL A 337 -12.01 -27.83 14.12
C VAL A 337 -12.21 -28.10 15.59
N THR A 338 -11.12 -28.24 16.33
CA THR A 338 -11.12 -28.50 17.78
C THR A 338 -10.67 -27.28 18.59
N ALA A 339 -9.91 -26.37 17.99
CA ALA A 339 -9.48 -25.14 18.64
C ALA A 339 -9.30 -24.01 17.63
N ILE A 340 -9.54 -22.78 18.06
CA ILE A 340 -9.32 -21.57 17.30
C ILE A 340 -8.46 -20.59 18.09
N TYR A 341 -7.61 -19.84 17.39
CA TYR A 341 -6.71 -18.86 17.98
C TYR A 341 -6.58 -17.63 17.08
N GLY A 342 -6.35 -16.47 17.68
CA GLY A 342 -6.15 -15.21 16.97
C GLY A 342 -5.85 -14.04 17.92
N GLY A 343 -6.11 -12.81 17.48
CA GLY A 343 -5.89 -11.62 18.30
C GLY A 343 -5.83 -10.29 17.55
N THR A 344 -5.08 -10.16 16.45
CA THR A 344 -5.07 -8.90 15.65
C THR A 344 -5.69 -9.12 14.28
N TYR A 345 -4.92 -9.67 13.33
CA TYR A 345 -5.37 -9.88 11.95
C TYR A 345 -5.19 -11.31 11.45
N GLN A 346 -4.39 -12.14 12.14
CA GLN A 346 -4.15 -13.52 11.79
C GLN A 346 -5.05 -14.42 12.62
N ASN A 347 -5.56 -15.46 11.97
CA ASN A 347 -6.42 -16.44 12.61
C ASN A 347 -5.90 -17.85 12.29
N TYR A 348 -6.07 -18.74 13.26
CA TYR A 348 -5.59 -20.11 13.22
C TYR A 348 -6.71 -21.03 13.69
N ALA A 349 -6.97 -22.11 12.96
CA ALA A 349 -7.85 -23.20 13.37
C ALA A 349 -7.05 -24.49 13.39
N VAL A 350 -7.14 -25.24 14.49
CA VAL A 350 -6.56 -26.58 14.63
C VAL A 350 -7.66 -27.59 14.42
N THR A 351 -7.45 -28.46 13.44
CA THR A 351 -8.38 -29.54 13.10
C THR A 351 -8.12 -30.78 13.95
N LYS A 352 -9.10 -31.69 13.99
CA LYS A 352 -8.98 -32.98 14.68
C LYS A 352 -7.82 -33.85 14.16
N SER A 353 -7.40 -33.69 12.91
CA SER A 353 -6.21 -34.36 12.34
C SER A 353 -4.88 -33.74 12.82
N GLY A 354 -4.93 -32.60 13.51
CA GLY A 354 -3.75 -31.84 13.93
C GLY A 354 -3.28 -30.82 12.88
N ASP A 355 -3.97 -30.68 11.75
CA ASP A 355 -3.64 -29.68 10.73
C ASP A 355 -4.02 -28.27 11.20
N ILE A 356 -3.16 -27.29 10.87
CA ILE A 356 -3.37 -25.87 11.16
C ILE A 356 -3.84 -25.16 9.89
N VAL A 357 -5.04 -24.61 9.93
CA VAL A 357 -5.62 -23.79 8.87
C VAL A 357 -5.52 -22.32 9.25
N THR A 358 -4.98 -21.49 8.36
CA THR A 358 -4.74 -20.07 8.61
C THR A 358 -5.45 -19.17 7.61
N TRP A 359 -5.90 -18.00 8.06
CA TRP A 359 -6.47 -16.93 7.23
C TRP A 359 -6.26 -15.56 7.87
N GLY A 360 -6.49 -14.49 7.10
CA GLY A 360 -6.17 -13.12 7.48
C GLY A 360 -4.90 -12.57 6.85
N LEU A 361 -4.25 -11.64 7.56
CA LEU A 361 -3.13 -10.85 7.01
C LEU A 361 -1.85 -11.69 6.87
N LYS A 362 -1.44 -11.94 5.62
CA LYS A 362 -0.19 -12.66 5.28
C LYS A 362 1.08 -11.84 5.53
N GLY A 363 0.98 -10.52 5.41
CA GLY A 363 2.10 -9.58 5.35
C GLY A 363 1.93 -8.62 4.18
N TYR A 364 3.00 -7.90 3.85
CA TYR A 364 3.01 -6.86 2.84
C TYR A 364 4.09 -7.13 1.79
N LEU A 365 3.71 -7.25 0.51
CA LEU A 365 4.65 -7.58 -0.57
C LEU A 365 5.82 -6.59 -0.63
N PHE A 366 5.53 -5.29 -0.53
CA PHE A 366 6.53 -4.21 -0.53
C PHE A 366 6.62 -3.46 0.82
N GLY A 367 6.12 -4.09 1.88
CA GLY A 367 6.06 -3.48 3.21
C GLY A 367 4.92 -2.46 3.35
N SER A 368 4.83 -1.86 4.54
CA SER A 368 3.87 -0.80 4.85
C SER A 368 4.58 0.52 5.16
N ASP A 369 3.82 1.62 5.09
CA ASP A 369 4.30 2.97 5.38
C ASP A 369 4.08 3.41 6.84
N GLU A 370 4.33 4.70 7.13
CA GLU A 370 4.19 5.28 8.48
C GLU A 370 2.76 5.31 9.02
N LEU A 371 1.76 5.08 8.17
CA LEU A 371 0.36 4.97 8.56
C LEU A 371 -0.14 3.52 8.45
N GLY A 372 0.76 2.55 8.23
CA GLY A 372 0.45 1.13 8.08
C GLY A 372 -0.26 0.75 6.78
N ARG A 373 -0.24 1.64 5.79
CA ARG A 373 -0.85 1.39 4.48
C ARG A 373 0.09 0.54 3.62
N ASP A 374 -0.48 -0.30 2.78
CA ASP A 374 0.28 -1.16 1.88
C ASP A 374 1.01 -0.35 0.79
N VAL A 375 2.35 -0.41 0.79
CA VAL A 375 3.19 0.29 -0.18
C VAL A 375 2.96 -0.24 -1.60
N PHE A 376 2.68 -1.54 -1.78
CA PHE A 376 2.42 -2.11 -3.10
C PHE A 376 1.17 -1.51 -3.74
N THR A 377 0.06 -1.53 -3.02
CA THR A 377 -1.21 -0.91 -3.45
C THR A 377 -1.03 0.58 -3.75
N ARG A 378 -0.24 1.30 -2.94
CA ARG A 378 0.08 2.71 -3.19
C ARG A 378 0.93 2.93 -4.43
N ILE A 379 1.89 2.06 -4.75
CA ILE A 379 2.71 2.16 -5.98
C ILE A 379 1.84 1.99 -7.23
N LEU A 380 0.91 1.03 -7.23
CA LEU A 380 0.00 0.80 -8.36
C LEU A 380 -0.89 2.01 -8.62
N ASN A 381 -1.59 2.45 -7.58
CA ASN A 381 -2.52 3.58 -7.68
C ASN A 381 -1.77 4.91 -7.92
N GLY A 382 -0.58 5.07 -7.31
CA GLY A 382 0.24 6.26 -7.45
C GLY A 382 0.89 6.38 -8.82
N GLY A 383 1.32 5.26 -9.42
CA GLY A 383 1.80 5.24 -10.79
C GLY A 383 0.72 5.71 -11.76
N ARG A 384 -0.54 5.29 -11.53
CA ARG A 384 -1.66 5.65 -12.42
C ARG A 384 -1.86 7.15 -12.40
N MET A 385 -1.79 7.75 -11.22
CA MET A 385 -1.87 9.19 -11.05
C MET A 385 -0.70 9.93 -11.70
N THR A 386 0.55 9.54 -11.43
CA THR A 386 1.75 10.18 -12.02
C THR A 386 1.73 10.10 -13.56
N MET A 387 1.40 8.94 -14.13
CA MET A 387 1.30 8.77 -15.59
C MET A 387 0.14 9.58 -16.19
N THR A 388 -1.02 9.64 -15.52
CA THR A 388 -2.16 10.41 -16.02
C THR A 388 -1.85 11.91 -16.03
N ILE A 389 -1.19 12.43 -14.98
CA ILE A 389 -0.79 13.84 -14.92
C ILE A 389 0.19 14.14 -16.05
N GLY A 390 1.25 13.33 -16.19
CA GLY A 390 2.22 13.51 -17.27
C GLY A 390 1.58 13.49 -18.66
N ALA A 391 0.67 12.55 -18.91
CA ALA A 391 0.08 12.36 -20.24
C ALA A 391 -0.81 13.54 -20.63
N ILE A 392 -1.67 14.00 -19.71
CA ILE A 392 -2.55 15.14 -19.96
C ILE A 392 -1.72 16.43 -20.14
N SER A 393 -0.69 16.64 -19.33
CA SER A 393 0.21 17.79 -19.45
C SER A 393 0.91 17.84 -20.80
N VAL A 394 1.42 16.70 -21.28
CA VAL A 394 2.04 16.61 -22.62
C VAL A 394 1.04 16.86 -23.73
N ILE A 395 -0.19 16.34 -23.62
CA ILE A 395 -1.22 16.59 -24.63
C ILE A 395 -1.50 18.10 -24.75
N ILE A 396 -1.69 18.79 -23.60
CA ILE A 396 -1.90 20.23 -23.57
C ILE A 396 -0.70 20.97 -24.18
N SER A 397 0.50 20.63 -23.73
CA SER A 397 1.76 21.22 -24.22
C SER A 397 1.96 21.02 -25.72
N THR A 398 1.66 19.83 -26.21
CA THR A 398 1.77 19.44 -27.61
C THR A 398 0.82 20.23 -28.49
N ILE A 399 -0.45 20.36 -28.07
CA ILE A 399 -1.45 21.15 -28.80
C ILE A 399 -1.01 22.61 -28.92
N ILE A 400 -0.59 23.23 -27.80
CA ILE A 400 -0.12 24.62 -27.81
C ILE A 400 1.14 24.76 -28.68
N GLY A 401 2.09 23.84 -28.53
CA GLY A 401 3.35 23.83 -29.28
C GLY A 401 3.13 23.74 -30.80
N ILE A 402 2.25 22.84 -31.25
CA ILE A 402 1.90 22.71 -32.67
C ILE A 402 1.22 23.97 -33.20
N ILE A 403 0.26 24.54 -32.46
CA ILE A 403 -0.47 25.73 -32.90
C ILE A 403 0.47 26.93 -32.98
N VAL A 404 1.21 27.23 -31.91
CA VAL A 404 2.09 28.41 -31.86
C VAL A 404 3.27 28.26 -32.81
N GLY A 405 3.91 27.09 -32.85
CA GLY A 405 5.01 26.80 -33.76
C GLY A 405 4.58 26.80 -35.23
N GLY A 406 3.45 26.16 -35.53
CA GLY A 406 2.91 26.08 -36.89
C GLY A 406 2.49 27.44 -37.44
N VAL A 407 1.80 28.25 -36.64
CA VAL A 407 1.39 29.60 -37.04
C VAL A 407 2.60 30.53 -37.18
N SER A 408 3.52 30.53 -36.21
CA SER A 408 4.69 31.42 -36.26
C SER A 408 5.63 31.06 -37.42
N GLY A 409 5.91 29.78 -37.66
CA GLY A 409 6.75 29.33 -38.76
C GLY A 409 6.14 29.57 -40.14
N PHE A 410 4.83 29.36 -40.31
CA PHE A 410 4.20 29.51 -41.63
C PHE A 410 4.05 30.98 -42.04
N PHE A 411 3.45 31.81 -41.18
CA PHE A 411 3.10 33.19 -41.53
C PHE A 411 4.30 34.14 -41.52
N GLY A 412 5.33 33.87 -40.70
CA GLY A 412 6.52 34.71 -40.61
C GLY A 412 6.22 36.15 -40.16
N GLY A 413 7.21 37.03 -40.35
CA GLY A 413 7.06 38.48 -40.14
C GLY A 413 6.65 38.86 -38.71
N TRP A 414 5.71 39.79 -38.59
CA TRP A 414 5.29 40.31 -37.28
C TRP A 414 4.56 39.26 -36.40
N VAL A 415 3.82 38.32 -37.01
CA VAL A 415 3.12 37.25 -36.29
C VAL A 415 4.13 36.33 -35.60
N ASP A 416 5.19 35.97 -36.34
CA ASP A 416 6.30 35.19 -35.82
C ASP A 416 6.97 35.91 -34.65
N ILE A 417 7.33 37.19 -34.82
CA ILE A 417 7.97 37.99 -33.77
C ILE A 417 7.13 38.01 -32.50
N VAL A 418 5.82 38.31 -32.58
CA VAL A 418 4.95 38.40 -31.40
C VAL A 418 4.85 37.05 -30.69
N LEU A 419 4.56 35.97 -31.42
CA LEU A 419 4.41 34.63 -30.84
C LEU A 419 5.70 34.11 -30.23
N GLN A 420 6.84 34.36 -30.87
CA GLN A 420 8.15 33.96 -30.34
C GLN A 420 8.57 34.79 -29.13
N ARG A 421 8.22 36.08 -29.06
CA ARG A 421 8.44 36.89 -27.85
C ARG A 421 7.62 36.37 -26.66
N ILE A 422 6.36 36.00 -26.87
CA ILE A 422 5.55 35.34 -25.83
C ILE A 422 6.21 34.01 -25.40
N THR A 423 6.66 33.22 -26.37
CA THR A 423 7.35 31.94 -26.14
C THR A 423 8.61 32.13 -25.30
N GLU A 424 9.43 33.13 -25.61
CA GLU A 424 10.65 33.49 -24.87
C GLU A 424 10.33 33.97 -23.45
N ILE A 425 9.31 34.80 -23.27
CA ILE A 425 8.87 35.26 -21.94
C ILE A 425 8.53 34.06 -21.04
N VAL A 426 7.75 33.10 -21.55
CA VAL A 426 7.40 31.90 -20.79
C VAL A 426 8.63 31.04 -20.52
N ALA A 427 9.51 30.84 -21.52
CA ALA A 427 10.73 30.03 -21.37
C ALA A 427 11.76 30.61 -20.39
N CYS A 428 11.75 31.93 -20.18
CA CYS A 428 12.61 32.61 -19.20
C CYS A 428 12.14 32.38 -17.75
N LEU A 429 10.91 31.91 -17.52
CA LEU A 429 10.41 31.66 -16.18
C LEU A 429 11.06 30.39 -15.60
N PRO A 430 11.56 30.42 -14.35
CA PRO A 430 12.11 29.22 -13.73
C PRO A 430 10.96 28.22 -13.46
N PHE A 431 10.99 27.09 -14.17
CA PHE A 431 9.87 26.14 -14.24
C PHE A 431 9.37 25.70 -12.85
N LEU A 432 10.27 25.12 -12.04
CA LEU A 432 9.91 24.58 -10.72
C LEU A 432 9.39 25.68 -9.76
N PRO A 433 10.10 26.81 -9.54
CA PRO A 433 9.57 27.91 -8.74
C PRO A 433 8.21 28.42 -9.21
N MET A 434 8.02 28.60 -10.52
CA MET A 434 6.75 29.06 -11.07
C MET A 434 5.61 28.06 -10.79
N ALA A 435 5.85 26.78 -11.03
CA ALA A 435 4.87 25.73 -10.73
C ALA A 435 4.54 25.65 -9.24
N MET A 436 5.51 25.81 -8.34
CA MET A 436 5.28 25.85 -6.89
C MET A 436 4.44 27.06 -6.47
N ILE A 437 4.73 28.24 -7.01
CA ILE A 437 3.96 29.46 -6.71
C ILE A 437 2.50 29.30 -7.15
N LEU A 438 2.27 28.88 -8.40
CA LEU A 438 0.92 28.72 -8.95
C LEU A 438 0.11 27.65 -8.20
N THR A 439 0.72 26.51 -7.87
CA THR A 439 0.06 25.44 -7.10
C THR A 439 -0.24 25.84 -5.66
N SER A 440 0.62 26.65 -5.03
CA SER A 440 0.45 27.12 -3.65
C SER A 440 -0.63 28.21 -3.53
N ILE A 441 -0.63 29.19 -4.43
CA ILE A 441 -1.59 30.30 -4.39
C ILE A 441 -2.99 29.81 -4.77
N ILE A 442 -3.11 29.06 -5.86
CA ILE A 442 -4.41 28.71 -6.44
C ILE A 442 -4.94 27.40 -5.83
N GLY A 443 -4.07 26.43 -5.54
CA GLY A 443 -4.49 25.07 -5.21
C GLY A 443 -4.98 24.84 -3.78
N ASN A 444 -4.78 25.77 -2.84
CA ASN A 444 -5.08 25.52 -1.42
C ASN A 444 -6.57 25.62 -1.06
N SER A 445 -7.39 26.34 -1.83
CA SER A 445 -8.83 26.50 -1.60
C SER A 445 -9.71 25.55 -2.44
N MET A 446 -9.09 24.64 -3.19
CA MET A 446 -9.78 23.80 -4.17
C MET A 446 -10.03 22.38 -3.68
N THR A 447 -11.02 21.71 -4.28
CA THR A 447 -11.18 20.26 -4.13
C THR A 447 -9.97 19.52 -4.67
N GLU A 448 -9.72 18.31 -4.18
CA GLU A 448 -8.56 17.50 -4.56
C GLU A 448 -8.47 17.26 -6.07
N SER A 449 -9.59 16.91 -6.71
CA SER A 449 -9.65 16.68 -8.16
C SER A 449 -9.37 17.95 -8.96
N ALA A 450 -9.88 19.10 -8.51
CA ALA A 450 -9.62 20.37 -9.17
C ALA A 450 -8.16 20.80 -9.05
N ARG A 451 -7.51 20.51 -7.91
CA ARG A 451 -6.07 20.74 -7.73
C ARG A 451 -5.22 19.84 -8.64
N ILE A 452 -5.59 18.57 -8.80
CA ILE A 452 -4.93 17.66 -9.74
C ILE A 452 -5.04 18.20 -11.17
N ALA A 453 -6.24 18.63 -11.59
CA ALA A 453 -6.45 19.24 -12.91
C ALA A 453 -5.63 20.53 -13.08
N LEU A 454 -5.55 21.37 -12.04
CA LEU A 454 -4.71 22.56 -12.04
C LEU A 454 -3.22 22.22 -12.28
N ILE A 455 -2.70 21.19 -11.59
CA ILE A 455 -1.31 20.73 -11.80
C ILE A 455 -1.11 20.29 -13.25
N MET A 456 -2.03 19.52 -13.82
CA MET A 456 -1.97 19.08 -15.23
C MET A 456 -1.88 20.26 -16.19
N VAL A 457 -2.71 21.29 -15.96
CA VAL A 457 -2.76 22.52 -16.76
C VAL A 457 -1.49 23.34 -16.59
N ILE A 458 -1.00 23.54 -15.36
CA ILE A 458 0.24 24.28 -15.09
C ILE A 458 1.41 23.64 -15.82
N LEU A 459 1.59 22.32 -15.67
CA LEU A 459 2.69 21.60 -16.32
C LEU A 459 2.58 21.65 -17.85
N GLY A 460 1.37 21.60 -18.42
CA GLY A 460 1.16 21.73 -19.87
C GLY A 460 1.43 23.14 -20.40
N ILE A 461 0.94 24.18 -19.71
CA ILE A 461 1.11 25.59 -20.11
C ILE A 461 2.55 26.08 -19.92
N LEU A 462 3.32 25.49 -19.02
CA LEU A 462 4.71 25.90 -18.81
C LEU A 462 5.72 25.13 -19.71
N SER A 463 5.34 24.00 -20.31
CA SER A 463 6.27 23.14 -21.07
C SER A 463 6.24 23.32 -22.59
N TRP A 464 5.18 23.91 -23.17
CA TRP A 464 5.04 24.07 -24.63
C TRP A 464 6.12 24.89 -25.36
N PRO A 465 6.85 25.86 -24.74
CA PRO A 465 7.78 26.71 -25.48
C PRO A 465 8.89 25.97 -26.22
N SER A 466 9.35 24.84 -25.66
CA SER A 466 10.40 24.02 -26.29
C SER A 466 9.92 23.46 -27.62
N LEU A 467 8.76 22.79 -27.60
CA LEU A 467 8.16 22.20 -28.79
C LEU A 467 7.74 23.27 -29.82
N ALA A 468 7.19 24.41 -29.40
CA ALA A 468 6.82 25.48 -30.33
C ALA A 468 8.00 25.99 -31.17
N ARG A 469 9.19 26.14 -30.56
CA ARG A 469 10.40 26.54 -31.29
C ARG A 469 10.85 25.47 -32.27
N LEU A 470 10.79 24.21 -31.87
CA LEU A 470 11.13 23.08 -32.73
C LEU A 470 10.16 22.97 -33.91
N VAL A 471 8.85 23.04 -33.67
CA VAL A 471 7.82 22.99 -34.73
C VAL A 471 7.97 24.18 -35.66
N ARG A 472 8.21 25.39 -35.14
CA ARG A 472 8.48 26.59 -35.96
C ARG A 472 9.64 26.36 -36.91
N ALA A 473 10.77 25.84 -36.43
CA ALA A 473 11.95 25.59 -37.25
C ALA A 473 11.65 24.60 -38.39
N GLN A 474 10.93 23.52 -38.08
CA GLN A 474 10.54 22.52 -39.08
C GLN A 474 9.53 23.08 -40.10
N VAL A 475 8.56 23.87 -39.64
CA VAL A 475 7.55 24.50 -40.50
C VAL A 475 8.20 25.53 -41.43
N LEU A 476 9.20 26.29 -40.96
CA LEU A 476 9.96 27.20 -41.82
C LEU A 476 10.69 26.46 -42.95
N ALA A 477 11.28 25.29 -42.65
CA ALA A 477 11.95 24.48 -43.66
C ALA A 477 10.97 23.87 -44.67
N GLU A 478 9.84 23.33 -44.20
CA GLU A 478 8.81 22.74 -45.05
C GLU A 478 8.06 23.77 -45.91
N ARG A 479 7.93 25.01 -45.43
CA ARG A 479 7.23 26.08 -46.15
C ARG A 479 7.86 26.37 -47.52
N GLU A 480 9.18 26.21 -47.65
CA GLU A 480 9.92 26.50 -48.87
C GLU A 480 9.92 25.32 -49.88
N GLN A 481 9.25 24.20 -49.56
CA GLN A 481 9.17 23.03 -50.43
C GLN A 481 8.20 23.21 -51.61
N GLU A 482 8.46 22.49 -52.70
CA GLU A 482 7.70 22.61 -53.97
C GLU A 482 6.21 22.31 -53.79
N PHE A 483 5.85 21.33 -52.95
CA PHE A 483 4.44 20.98 -52.71
C PHE A 483 3.65 22.10 -52.02
N VAL A 484 4.30 22.90 -51.17
CA VAL A 484 3.68 24.07 -50.51
C VAL A 484 3.49 25.19 -51.51
N THR A 485 4.48 25.44 -52.37
CA THR A 485 4.40 26.43 -53.45
C THR A 485 3.27 26.09 -54.43
N ALA A 486 3.15 24.80 -54.82
CA ALA A 486 2.07 24.32 -55.67
C ALA A 486 0.68 24.47 -55.00
N ALA A 487 0.55 24.12 -53.72
CA ALA A 487 -0.70 24.28 -52.97
C ALA A 487 -1.12 25.75 -52.85
N ASN A 488 -0.17 26.68 -52.66
CA ASN A 488 -0.43 28.11 -52.68
C ASN A 488 -0.90 28.59 -54.06
N ALA A 489 -0.26 28.13 -55.14
CA ALA A 489 -0.66 28.47 -56.52
C ALA A 489 -2.07 27.98 -56.87
N MET A 490 -2.48 26.84 -56.30
CA MET A 490 -3.83 26.28 -56.42
C MET A 490 -4.88 26.97 -55.54
N GLY A 491 -4.52 27.99 -54.75
CA GLY A 491 -5.45 28.73 -53.90
C GLY A 491 -5.95 27.95 -52.68
N VAL A 492 -5.22 26.92 -52.23
CA VAL A 492 -5.57 26.17 -51.02
C VAL A 492 -5.49 27.11 -49.79
N LYS A 493 -6.48 27.01 -48.89
CA LYS A 493 -6.50 27.84 -47.67
C LYS A 493 -5.22 27.65 -46.85
N ARG A 494 -4.58 28.74 -46.42
CA ARG A 494 -3.34 28.73 -45.64
C ARG A 494 -3.37 27.83 -44.39
N SER A 495 -4.48 27.83 -43.64
CA SER A 495 -4.64 26.93 -42.49
C SER A 495 -4.68 25.45 -42.88
N VAL A 496 -5.24 25.13 -44.05
CA VAL A 496 -5.24 23.77 -44.60
C VAL A 496 -3.82 23.37 -44.99
N ILE A 497 -3.05 24.26 -45.61
CA ILE A 497 -1.63 24.04 -45.93
C ILE A 497 -0.84 23.68 -44.66
N VAL A 498 -0.99 24.46 -43.59
CA VAL A 498 -0.29 24.19 -42.32
C VAL A 498 -0.72 22.85 -41.73
N PHE A 499 -2.01 22.65 -41.44
CA PHE A 499 -2.46 21.52 -40.62
C PHE A 499 -2.63 20.21 -41.39
N LYS A 500 -2.86 20.24 -42.72
CA LYS A 500 -3.05 19.03 -43.53
C LYS A 500 -1.87 18.67 -44.43
N HIS A 501 -0.93 19.59 -44.67
CA HIS A 501 0.21 19.32 -45.54
C HIS A 501 1.54 19.40 -44.77
N ILE A 502 1.80 20.49 -44.04
CA ILE A 502 3.09 20.69 -43.35
C ILE A 502 3.18 19.90 -42.04
N ILE A 503 2.21 20.04 -41.12
CA ILE A 503 2.25 19.37 -39.81
C ILE A 503 2.38 17.83 -39.94
N PRO A 504 1.67 17.16 -40.86
CA PRO A 504 1.86 15.73 -41.10
C PRO A 504 3.29 15.34 -41.51
N ASN A 505 4.03 16.20 -42.23
CA ASN A 505 5.42 15.92 -42.62
C ASN A 505 6.40 16.02 -41.44
N VAL A 506 6.06 16.80 -40.42
CA VAL A 506 6.93 17.02 -39.24
C VAL A 506 6.46 16.25 -38.00
N ILE A 507 5.42 15.40 -38.14
CA ILE A 507 4.79 14.68 -37.03
C ILE A 507 5.77 13.75 -36.30
N SER A 508 6.73 13.20 -37.04
CA SER A 508 7.80 12.35 -36.50
C SER A 508 8.59 13.08 -35.40
N VAL A 509 8.97 14.34 -35.64
CA VAL A 509 9.73 15.15 -34.66
C VAL A 509 8.84 15.55 -33.47
N ILE A 510 7.56 15.82 -33.73
CA ILE A 510 6.58 16.11 -32.67
C ILE A 510 6.41 14.90 -31.74
N ILE A 511 6.29 13.69 -32.28
CA ILE A 511 6.12 12.45 -31.49
C ILE A 511 7.35 12.18 -30.62
N VAL A 512 8.55 12.37 -31.19
CA VAL A 512 9.82 12.23 -30.44
C VAL A 512 9.85 13.21 -29.27
N SER A 513 9.58 14.50 -29.52
CA SER A 513 9.57 15.52 -28.47
C SER A 513 8.51 15.22 -27.40
N ALA A 514 7.28 14.89 -27.81
CA ALA A 514 6.19 14.57 -26.88
C ALA A 514 6.53 13.38 -25.97
N THR A 515 7.25 12.38 -26.49
CA THR A 515 7.71 11.22 -25.71
C THR A 515 8.71 11.63 -24.64
N LEU A 516 9.69 12.46 -24.97
CA LEU A 516 10.67 12.98 -24.02
C LEU A 516 10.02 13.94 -23.00
N ASP A 517 9.10 14.78 -23.46
CA ASP A 517 8.33 15.69 -22.61
C ASP A 517 7.44 14.93 -21.62
N PHE A 518 7.00 13.72 -21.95
CA PHE A 518 6.23 12.86 -21.04
C PHE A 518 7.08 12.41 -19.85
N ALA A 519 8.30 11.95 -20.10
CA ALA A 519 9.25 11.63 -19.04
C ALA A 519 9.56 12.86 -18.18
N TYR A 520 9.77 14.02 -18.82
CA TYR A 520 10.03 15.28 -18.12
C TYR A 520 8.86 15.72 -17.23
N CYS A 521 7.62 15.68 -17.75
CA CYS A 521 6.43 16.04 -17.00
C CYS A 521 6.18 15.10 -15.82
N MET A 522 6.38 13.79 -16.00
CA MET A 522 6.28 12.82 -14.90
C MET A 522 7.30 13.09 -13.79
N LEU A 523 8.57 13.35 -14.14
CA LEU A 523 9.62 13.65 -13.17
C LEU A 523 9.35 14.98 -12.45
N THR A 524 8.83 15.96 -13.17
CA THR A 524 8.52 17.28 -12.63
C THR A 524 7.30 17.26 -11.70
N GLU A 525 6.23 16.54 -12.08
CA GLU A 525 5.11 16.25 -11.18
C GLU A 525 5.60 15.55 -9.92
N SER A 526 6.41 14.50 -10.08
CA SER A 526 6.94 13.73 -8.96
C SER A 526 7.78 14.61 -8.03
N THR A 527 8.55 15.54 -8.60
CA THR A 527 9.35 16.51 -7.85
C THR A 527 8.46 17.48 -7.06
N LEU A 528 7.42 18.04 -7.69
CA LEU A 528 6.46 18.92 -7.00
C LEU A 528 5.74 18.17 -5.87
N SER A 529 5.30 16.94 -6.12
CA SER A 529 4.65 16.06 -5.15
C SER A 529 5.59 15.69 -4.00
N PHE A 530 6.85 15.38 -4.29
CA PHE A 530 7.90 15.15 -3.29
C PHE A 530 8.14 16.38 -2.41
N LEU A 531 8.14 17.59 -2.99
CA LEU A 531 8.27 18.86 -2.26
C LEU A 531 6.99 19.31 -1.55
N GLY A 532 5.86 18.60 -1.70
CA GLY A 532 4.58 18.91 -1.07
C GLY A 532 3.68 19.89 -1.86
N PHE A 533 4.13 20.36 -3.02
CA PHE A 533 3.36 21.26 -3.90
C PHE A 533 2.49 20.54 -4.93
N GLY A 534 2.74 19.24 -5.16
CA GLY A 534 1.95 18.40 -6.05
C GLY A 534 0.70 17.80 -5.39
N VAL A 535 0.36 16.56 -5.75
CA VAL A 535 -0.85 15.88 -5.23
C VAL A 535 -0.73 15.66 -3.72
N LYS A 536 -1.74 16.11 -2.97
CA LYS A 536 -1.78 16.02 -1.50
C LYS A 536 -2.12 14.59 -1.06
N LEU A 537 -1.61 14.19 0.11
CA LEU A 537 -2.07 13.00 0.81
C LEU A 537 -3.59 13.13 1.11
N PRO A 538 -4.36 12.03 1.12
CA PRO A 538 -3.93 10.62 1.14
C PRO A 538 -3.66 9.97 -0.24
N ARG A 539 -4.06 10.58 -1.36
CA ARG A 539 -3.87 9.99 -2.69
C ARG A 539 -2.39 9.82 -3.02
N PRO A 540 -1.94 8.61 -3.41
CA PRO A 540 -0.55 8.39 -3.77
C PRO A 540 -0.23 8.97 -5.15
N THR A 541 1.00 9.44 -5.30
CA THR A 541 1.75 9.57 -6.54
C THR A 541 3.15 9.02 -6.29
N TRP A 542 3.89 8.59 -7.32
CA TRP A 542 5.26 8.12 -7.08
C TRP A 542 6.13 9.18 -6.40
N GLY A 543 5.90 10.46 -6.72
CA GLY A 543 6.55 11.59 -6.05
C GLY A 543 6.19 11.74 -4.57
N ASN A 544 4.89 11.78 -4.22
CA ASN A 544 4.51 12.05 -2.82
C ASN A 544 4.76 10.86 -1.89
N MET A 545 4.91 9.64 -2.43
CA MET A 545 5.35 8.48 -1.64
C MET A 545 6.78 8.64 -1.13
N LEU A 546 7.60 9.46 -1.81
CA LEU A 546 8.96 9.79 -1.39
C LEU A 546 9.00 10.98 -0.41
N ASN A 547 7.89 11.70 -0.23
CA ASN A 547 7.81 12.78 0.75
C ASN A 547 8.10 12.24 2.17
N GLY A 548 8.88 12.96 2.97
CA GLY A 548 9.30 12.53 4.31
C GLY A 548 10.34 11.41 4.36
N CYS A 549 10.67 10.77 3.22
CA CYS A 549 11.66 9.69 3.18
C CYS A 549 13.12 10.16 3.29
N VAL A 550 13.36 11.47 3.25
CA VAL A 550 14.69 12.08 3.48
C VAL A 550 15.16 11.98 4.94
N SER A 551 14.26 11.61 5.87
CA SER A 551 14.60 11.39 7.26
C SER A 551 15.65 10.27 7.40
N SER A 552 16.72 10.53 8.15
CA SER A 552 17.77 9.54 8.43
C SER A 552 17.20 8.24 9.02
N VAL A 553 16.15 8.34 9.83
CA VAL A 553 15.45 7.18 10.41
C VAL A 553 14.81 6.32 9.31
N VAL A 554 14.17 6.94 8.31
CA VAL A 554 13.51 6.21 7.22
C VAL A 554 14.54 5.57 6.30
N ILE A 555 15.59 6.30 5.95
CA ILE A 555 16.67 5.81 5.07
C ILE A 555 17.34 4.56 5.67
N GLN A 556 17.65 4.58 6.96
CA GLN A 556 18.36 3.48 7.61
C GLN A 556 17.47 2.27 7.92
N ASN A 557 16.19 2.49 8.26
CA ASN A 557 15.38 1.44 8.90
C ASN A 557 14.21 0.98 8.06
N TYR A 558 13.69 1.83 7.18
CA TYR A 558 12.47 1.61 6.41
C TYR A 558 12.74 1.78 4.92
N TRP A 559 13.81 1.13 4.44
CA TRP A 559 14.33 1.31 3.08
C TRP A 559 13.30 1.06 1.98
N TRP A 560 12.37 0.13 2.19
CA TRP A 560 11.32 -0.22 1.23
C TRP A 560 10.40 0.95 0.89
N ARG A 561 10.21 1.90 1.83
CA ARG A 561 9.35 3.07 1.64
C ARG A 561 9.83 3.98 0.52
N TRP A 562 11.15 4.08 0.31
CA TRP A 562 11.73 4.95 -0.72
C TRP A 562 12.31 4.18 -1.90
N VAL A 563 12.87 3.00 -1.67
CA VAL A 563 13.50 2.20 -2.74
C VAL A 563 12.48 1.76 -3.78
N PHE A 564 11.34 1.19 -3.37
CA PHE A 564 10.37 0.68 -4.34
C PHE A 564 9.74 1.79 -5.18
N PRO A 565 9.23 2.91 -4.61
CA PRO A 565 8.69 4.00 -5.42
C PRO A 565 9.76 4.65 -6.32
N ALA A 566 10.99 4.86 -5.81
CA ALA A 566 12.07 5.47 -6.58
C ALA A 566 12.53 4.58 -7.75
N ILE A 567 12.63 3.26 -7.56
CA ILE A 567 12.97 2.32 -8.64
C ILE A 567 11.87 2.30 -9.70
N MET A 568 10.60 2.26 -9.29
CA MET A 568 9.48 2.26 -10.25
C MET A 568 9.45 3.54 -11.09
N LEU A 569 9.59 4.69 -10.45
CA LEU A 569 9.70 5.98 -11.15
C LEU A 569 10.94 6.01 -12.06
N GLY A 570 12.10 5.63 -11.55
CA GLY A 570 13.37 5.65 -12.28
C GLY A 570 13.39 4.75 -13.50
N ILE A 571 12.99 3.47 -13.35
CA ILE A 571 12.89 2.53 -14.47
C ILE A 571 11.93 3.06 -15.52
N CYS A 572 10.75 3.56 -15.10
CA CYS A 572 9.77 4.08 -16.03
C CYS A 572 10.31 5.27 -16.83
N VAL A 573 10.95 6.24 -16.17
CA VAL A 573 11.54 7.42 -16.82
C VAL A 573 12.66 7.02 -17.78
N ILE A 574 13.55 6.12 -17.37
CA ILE A 574 14.63 5.61 -18.22
C ILE A 574 14.04 4.93 -19.46
N CYS A 575 13.03 4.07 -19.30
CA CYS A 575 12.41 3.38 -20.42
C CYS A 575 11.78 4.35 -21.41
N ILE A 576 11.05 5.37 -20.95
CA ILE A 576 10.44 6.38 -21.82
C ILE A 576 11.52 7.16 -22.58
N ASN A 577 12.60 7.57 -21.91
CA ASN A 577 13.70 8.28 -22.58
C ASN A 577 14.37 7.41 -23.65
N MET A 578 14.63 6.14 -23.36
CA MET A 578 15.17 5.19 -24.34
C MET A 578 14.24 5.01 -25.55
N VAL A 579 12.92 5.04 -25.34
CA VAL A 579 11.94 5.03 -26.44
C VAL A 579 12.01 6.32 -27.25
N GLY A 580 12.08 7.48 -26.59
CA GLY A 580 12.20 8.78 -27.26
C GLY A 580 13.46 8.88 -28.13
N ASP A 581 14.62 8.50 -27.58
CA ASP A 581 15.88 8.48 -28.31
C ASP A 581 15.86 7.47 -29.46
N GLY A 582 15.33 6.26 -29.23
CA GLY A 582 15.19 5.27 -30.29
C GLY A 582 14.26 5.71 -31.43
N LEU A 583 13.17 6.42 -31.11
CA LEU A 583 12.31 7.01 -32.13
C LEU A 583 13.06 8.09 -32.92
N ARG A 584 13.83 8.94 -32.23
CA ARG A 584 14.66 9.96 -32.87
C ARG A 584 15.65 9.36 -33.86
N ASP A 585 16.40 8.35 -33.42
CA ASP A 585 17.40 7.67 -34.25
C ASP A 585 16.75 6.96 -35.44
N ALA A 586 15.58 6.35 -35.24
CA ALA A 586 14.85 5.66 -36.30
C ALA A 586 14.29 6.61 -37.38
N ILE A 587 14.09 7.89 -37.04
CA ILE A 587 13.57 8.93 -37.93
C ILE A 587 14.70 9.68 -38.65
N ASP A 588 15.89 9.80 -38.05
CA ASP A 588 17.02 10.52 -38.64
C ASP A 588 17.62 9.73 -39.82
N PRO A 589 17.53 10.22 -41.08
CA PRO A 589 18.07 9.52 -42.25
C PRO A 589 19.60 9.35 -42.21
N LYS A 590 20.32 10.13 -41.40
CA LYS A 590 21.79 10.01 -41.25
C LYS A 590 22.22 8.96 -40.22
N SER A 591 21.29 8.41 -39.43
CA SER A 591 21.63 7.37 -38.45
C SER A 591 21.96 6.03 -39.13
N ASN A 592 21.38 5.78 -40.32
CA ASN A 592 21.63 4.57 -41.13
C ASN A 592 23.01 4.55 -41.81
N GLU A 593 23.76 5.67 -41.82
CA GLU A 593 25.10 5.77 -42.43
C GLU A 593 26.26 5.53 -41.42
N ARG A 594 25.95 5.35 -40.13
CA ARG A 594 26.92 5.07 -39.05
C ARG A 594 26.78 3.65 -38.53
#